data_AF-X6MGK8-F1
#
_entry.id   AF-X6MGK8-F1
#
_cell.length_a   1.000
_cell.length_b   1.000
_cell.length_c   1.000
_cell.angle_alpha   90.00
_cell.angle_beta   90.00
_cell.angle_gamma   90.00
#
_symmetry.space_group_name_H-M   'P 1'
#
loop_
_entity.id
_entity.type
_entity.pdbx_description
1 polymer ?
#
loop_
_entity_poly.entity_id
_entity_poly.type
_entity_poly.pdbx_seq_one_letter_code
_entity_poly.pdbx_strand_id
1 'polypeptide(L)'
;MIWVALLGVGLIIFPQHTYERQLCLMSCMAGLHSINGIIMLRPKSLYYKACENGKCRWNCLSVRKCYVSELTGGQNRSFSDLRTKSKNGSKSRSRETSGNRHAIEMSYQITLEEILSQKLGFELFVSHLVRELSLENVLFLVEYMQLKHFIVAHQLHTYIQDIGYRVPIYSNLLQKSLHPDLLQANMPVSTALLICFDMFRYLYSHYIANGAVALLNLAFESSSSISRQMLELKQNPSSEILQSLLCVFDGAARDIVRLLRGDSFYRFQLSKECIKYCEELL
;
A
#
# COMPACT_ATOMS: atom_id res chain seq x y z
N MET A 1 -18.69 10.62 -16.42
CA MET A 1 -19.43 11.33 -17.50
C MET A 1 -18.64 11.32 -18.81
N ILE A 2 -17.42 11.87 -18.90
CA ILE A 2 -16.63 11.94 -20.16
C ILE A 2 -16.39 10.56 -20.80
N TRP A 3 -16.04 9.54 -20.02
CA TRP A 3 -15.79 8.19 -20.54
C TRP A 3 -17.02 7.48 -21.08
N VAL A 4 -18.18 7.73 -20.48
CA VAL A 4 -19.47 7.20 -20.95
C VAL A 4 -19.84 7.82 -22.29
N ALA A 5 -19.55 9.12 -22.48
CA ALA A 5 -19.73 9.79 -23.76
C ALA A 5 -18.77 9.25 -24.84
N LEU A 6 -17.48 9.05 -24.52
CA LEU A 6 -16.52 8.47 -25.46
C LEU A 6 -16.88 7.03 -25.86
N LEU A 7 -17.33 6.22 -24.89
CA LEU A 7 -17.76 4.84 -25.15
C LEU A 7 -19.06 4.81 -25.97
N GLY A 8 -20.00 5.72 -25.70
CA GLY A 8 -21.22 5.90 -26.49
C GLY A 8 -20.93 6.33 -27.93
N VAL A 9 -20.00 7.28 -28.13
CA VAL A 9 -19.58 7.73 -29.47
C VAL A 9 -18.89 6.60 -30.23
N GLY A 10 -18.01 5.83 -29.59
CA GLY A 10 -17.38 4.66 -30.20
C GLY A 10 -18.41 3.58 -30.61
N LEU A 11 -19.44 3.37 -29.79
CA LEU A 11 -20.52 2.42 -30.10
C LEU A 11 -21.44 2.88 -31.24
N ILE A 12 -21.58 4.20 -31.47
CA ILE A 12 -22.39 4.77 -32.55
C ILE A 12 -21.63 4.79 -33.88
N ILE A 13 -20.33 5.10 -33.85
CA ILE A 13 -19.52 5.27 -35.07
C ILE A 13 -19.15 3.94 -35.72
N PHE A 14 -18.89 2.90 -34.92
CA PHE A 14 -18.40 1.61 -35.45
C PHE A 14 -19.52 0.56 -35.54
N PRO A 15 -19.84 0.04 -36.75
CA PRO A 15 -20.86 -0.98 -36.93
C PRO A 15 -20.51 -2.30 -36.21
N GLN A 16 -21.54 -3.10 -35.94
CA GLN A 16 -21.54 -4.13 -34.89
C GLN A 16 -20.47 -5.24 -35.04
N HIS A 17 -19.90 -5.43 -36.23
CA HIS A 17 -19.03 -6.56 -36.60
C HIS A 17 -17.61 -6.18 -37.08
N THR A 18 -17.15 -4.95 -36.89
CA THR A 18 -15.80 -4.58 -37.33
C THR A 18 -14.75 -4.80 -36.24
N TYR A 19 -13.57 -5.27 -36.65
CA TYR A 19 -12.36 -5.33 -35.81
C TYR A 19 -12.06 -3.99 -35.12
N GLU A 20 -12.39 -2.88 -35.79
CA GLU A 20 -12.25 -1.52 -35.28
C GLU A 20 -13.05 -1.28 -33.99
N ARG A 21 -14.27 -1.86 -33.87
CA ARG A 21 -15.08 -1.75 -32.66
C ARG A 21 -14.43 -2.46 -31.48
N GLN A 22 -13.85 -3.65 -31.71
CA GLN A 22 -13.13 -4.39 -30.67
C GLN A 22 -11.88 -3.63 -30.22
N LEU A 23 -11.10 -3.09 -31.17
CA LEU A 23 -9.91 -2.29 -30.86
C LEU A 23 -10.26 -0.99 -30.10
N CYS A 24 -11.35 -0.32 -30.47
CA CYS A 24 -11.86 0.86 -29.79
C CYS A 24 -12.27 0.52 -28.35
N LEU A 25 -13.02 -0.56 -28.13
CA LEU A 25 -13.43 -1.01 -26.80
C LEU A 25 -12.23 -1.37 -25.92
N MET A 26 -11.24 -2.11 -26.46
CA MET A 26 -10.01 -2.44 -25.72
C MET A 26 -9.21 -1.19 -25.36
N SER A 27 -9.13 -0.21 -26.27
CA SER A 27 -8.43 1.05 -26.02
C SER A 27 -9.13 1.90 -24.96
N CYS A 28 -10.47 1.97 -24.99
CA CYS A 28 -11.26 2.65 -23.96
C CYS A 28 -11.13 1.98 -22.60
N MET A 29 -11.17 0.64 -22.54
CA MET A 29 -10.95 -0.13 -21.31
C MET A 29 -9.54 0.12 -20.76
N ALA A 30 -8.50 0.02 -21.59
CA ALA A 30 -7.13 0.28 -21.20
C ALA A 30 -6.94 1.73 -20.71
N GLY A 31 -7.57 2.71 -21.38
CA GLY A 31 -7.57 4.11 -20.95
C GLY A 31 -8.27 4.31 -19.60
N LEU A 32 -9.41 3.66 -19.39
CA LEU A 32 -10.15 3.69 -18.13
C LEU A 32 -9.32 3.08 -16.98
N HIS A 33 -8.70 1.93 -17.21
CA HIS A 33 -7.79 1.30 -16.26
C HIS A 33 -6.57 2.17 -15.95
N SER A 34 -5.98 2.80 -16.97
CA SER A 34 -4.86 3.72 -16.79
C SER A 34 -5.24 4.92 -15.93
N ILE A 35 -6.44 5.46 -16.12
CA ILE A 35 -6.95 6.59 -15.33
C ILE A 35 -7.32 6.17 -13.92
N ASN A 36 -7.93 5.00 -13.74
CA ASN A 36 -8.14 4.44 -12.41
C ASN A 36 -6.81 4.24 -11.69
N GLY A 37 -5.78 3.75 -12.38
CA GLY A 37 -4.41 3.71 -11.88
C GLY A 37 -3.91 5.09 -11.48
N ILE A 38 -4.07 6.12 -12.32
CA ILE A 38 -3.66 7.51 -12.01
C ILE A 38 -4.45 8.09 -10.83
N ILE A 39 -5.74 7.77 -10.69
CA ILE A 39 -6.61 8.20 -9.59
C ILE A 39 -6.22 7.50 -8.29
N MET A 40 -5.94 6.20 -8.34
CA MET A 40 -5.42 5.43 -7.20
C MET A 40 -4.03 5.94 -6.78
N LEU A 41 -3.22 6.42 -7.73
CA LEU A 41 -1.91 7.02 -7.49
C LEU A 41 -1.95 8.52 -7.15
N ARG A 42 -3.14 9.08 -6.85
CA ARG A 42 -3.32 10.51 -6.58
C ARG A 42 -2.76 10.87 -5.19
N PRO A 43 -1.91 11.91 -5.04
CA PRO A 43 -1.33 12.29 -3.75
C PRO A 43 -2.38 12.73 -2.72
N LYS A 44 -2.25 12.23 -1.49
CA LYS A 44 -3.15 12.47 -0.34
C LYS A 44 -3.33 13.93 0.08
N SER A 45 -2.44 14.82 -0.36
CA SER A 45 -2.48 16.24 -0.04
C SER A 45 -3.65 17.02 -0.66
N LEU A 46 -4.44 16.39 -1.54
CA LEU A 46 -5.68 16.97 -2.07
C LEU A 46 -6.90 16.65 -1.19
N TYR A 47 -6.78 15.74 -0.22
CA TYR A 47 -7.90 15.28 0.61
C TYR A 47 -8.02 16.05 1.92
N TYR A 48 -6.93 16.63 2.41
CA TYR A 48 -6.99 17.68 3.41
C TYR A 48 -7.26 19.00 2.67
N LYS A 49 -8.53 19.40 2.59
CA LYS A 49 -8.82 20.84 2.58
C LYS A 49 -8.29 21.34 3.93
N ALA A 50 -7.03 21.76 3.95
CA ALA A 50 -6.59 22.76 4.89
C ALA A 50 -7.45 24.00 4.59
N CYS A 51 -8.64 24.06 5.20
CA CYS A 51 -9.19 25.35 5.55
C CYS A 51 -8.14 25.96 6.46
N GLU A 52 -7.35 26.86 5.91
CA GLU A 52 -7.02 28.12 6.58
C GLU A 52 -6.28 29.04 5.60
N ASN A 53 -6.76 30.28 5.58
CA ASN A 53 -6.11 31.50 5.12
C ASN A 53 -4.79 31.33 4.35
N GLY A 54 -4.84 31.72 3.08
CA GLY A 54 -3.84 31.42 2.08
C GLY A 54 -2.42 31.79 2.50
N LYS A 55 -1.53 30.78 2.51
CA LYS A 55 -0.12 30.84 2.07
C LYS A 55 0.61 29.51 2.29
N CYS A 56 0.01 28.36 1.95
CA CYS A 56 0.77 27.11 1.84
C CYS A 56 0.48 26.43 0.50
N ARG A 57 0.99 27.06 -0.56
CA ARG A 57 1.13 26.45 -1.90
C ARG A 57 2.55 25.87 -1.94
N TRP A 58 2.68 24.62 -2.39
CA TRP A 58 3.92 23.90 -2.73
C TRP A 58 4.55 23.03 -1.62
N ASN A 59 4.27 21.71 -1.71
CA ASN A 59 5.27 20.65 -1.52
C ASN A 59 4.80 19.22 -1.92
N CYS A 60 3.60 19.07 -2.45
CA CYS A 60 3.02 17.75 -2.79
C CYS A 60 3.66 17.04 -3.99
N LEU A 61 4.30 17.80 -4.89
CA LEU A 61 5.10 17.21 -5.96
C LEU A 61 6.42 16.64 -5.43
N SER A 62 6.89 17.06 -4.26
CA SER A 62 8.18 16.62 -3.70
C SER A 62 8.13 15.18 -3.21
N VAL A 63 7.06 14.76 -2.52
CA VAL A 63 6.93 13.37 -2.03
C VAL A 63 6.71 12.39 -3.20
N ARG A 64 5.89 12.76 -4.19
CA ARG A 64 5.72 11.95 -5.42
C ARG A 64 7.00 11.91 -6.25
N LYS A 65 7.71 13.04 -6.41
CA LYS A 65 9.02 13.06 -7.06
C LYS A 65 10.05 12.28 -6.25
N CYS A 66 10.03 12.28 -4.92
CA CYS A 66 10.89 11.44 -4.09
C CYS A 66 10.60 9.95 -4.32
N TYR A 67 9.35 9.49 -4.18
CA TYR A 67 9.04 8.07 -4.42
C TYR A 67 9.34 7.63 -5.85
N VAL A 68 8.93 8.41 -6.85
CA VAL A 68 9.19 8.08 -8.27
C VAL A 68 10.68 8.23 -8.59
N SER A 69 11.41 9.22 -8.07
CA SER A 69 12.86 9.38 -8.32
C SER A 69 13.72 8.43 -7.50
N GLU A 70 13.28 7.94 -6.34
CA GLU A 70 13.95 6.86 -5.61
C GLU A 70 13.71 5.51 -6.31
N LEU A 71 12.49 5.25 -6.82
CA LEU A 71 12.18 4.04 -7.60
C LEU A 71 12.86 4.04 -8.99
N THR A 72 12.81 5.15 -9.72
CA THR A 72 13.44 5.28 -11.05
C THR A 72 14.94 5.60 -10.97
N GLY A 73 15.39 6.26 -9.90
CA GLY A 73 16.81 6.50 -9.62
C GLY A 73 17.53 5.27 -9.07
N GLY A 74 16.83 4.39 -8.35
CA GLY A 74 17.31 3.07 -7.96
C GLY A 74 17.45 2.12 -9.15
N GLN A 75 16.55 2.19 -10.14
CA GLN A 75 16.66 1.42 -11.39
C GLN A 75 17.86 1.81 -12.26
N ASN A 76 18.36 3.05 -12.16
CA ASN A 76 19.52 3.51 -12.92
C ASN A 76 20.85 3.38 -12.16
N ARG A 77 20.83 3.10 -10.85
CA ARG A 77 22.03 2.76 -10.08
C ARG A 77 22.15 1.25 -9.91
N SER A 78 22.78 0.63 -10.91
CA SER A 78 23.50 -0.65 -10.80
C SER A 78 22.68 -1.95 -10.74
N PHE A 79 21.85 -2.19 -11.76
CA PHE A 79 21.69 -3.56 -12.30
C PHE A 79 22.48 -3.79 -13.60
N SER A 80 23.06 -2.73 -14.16
CA SER A 80 23.74 -2.71 -15.46
C SER A 80 25.17 -3.24 -15.44
N ASP A 81 25.82 -3.34 -14.27
CA ASP A 81 27.22 -3.76 -14.14
C ASP A 81 27.45 -5.27 -13.97
N LEU A 82 26.39 -6.08 -13.94
CA LEU A 82 26.51 -7.55 -13.91
C LEU A 82 26.57 -8.21 -15.29
N ARG A 83 26.70 -7.43 -16.37
CA ARG A 83 26.84 -7.96 -17.73
C ARG A 83 28.31 -8.10 -18.14
N THR A 84 29.10 -8.78 -17.32
CA THR A 84 30.46 -9.19 -17.66
C THR A 84 30.40 -10.16 -18.83
N LYS A 85 31.06 -9.79 -19.94
CA LYS A 85 31.22 -10.60 -21.15
C LYS A 85 31.87 -11.95 -20.82
N SER A 86 31.07 -12.98 -20.57
CA SER A 86 31.53 -14.37 -20.65
C SER A 86 31.44 -14.82 -22.11
N LYS A 87 32.51 -14.56 -22.87
CA LYS A 87 32.75 -15.25 -24.13
C LYS A 87 33.64 -16.47 -23.84
N ASN A 88 33.13 -17.62 -24.25
CA ASN A 88 33.83 -18.89 -24.46
C ASN A 88 34.22 -19.69 -23.21
N GLY A 89 33.46 -20.76 -22.98
CA GLY A 89 33.77 -21.78 -21.97
C GLY A 89 32.71 -22.87 -21.90
N SER A 90 32.47 -23.59 -23.00
CA SER A 90 31.64 -24.79 -23.02
C SER A 90 32.31 -25.90 -22.20
N LYS A 91 31.85 -26.12 -20.95
CA LYS A 91 31.85 -27.39 -20.17
C LYS A 91 31.86 -27.12 -18.65
N SER A 92 30.71 -26.78 -18.04
CA SER A 92 30.49 -26.97 -16.59
C SER A 92 29.01 -26.86 -16.19
N ARG A 93 28.12 -27.60 -16.86
CA ARG A 93 26.68 -27.64 -16.54
C ARG A 93 26.31 -28.30 -15.20
N SER A 94 27.26 -28.75 -14.38
CA SER A 94 26.96 -29.53 -13.17
C SER A 94 26.97 -28.76 -11.85
N ARG A 95 27.42 -27.49 -11.79
CA ARG A 95 27.50 -26.72 -10.53
C ARG A 95 26.34 -25.74 -10.27
N GLU A 96 25.61 -25.30 -11.29
CA GLU A 96 24.50 -24.34 -11.12
C GLU A 96 23.25 -24.91 -10.43
N THR A 97 23.10 -26.24 -10.35
CA THR A 97 21.91 -26.86 -9.73
C THR A 97 21.91 -26.82 -8.20
N SER A 98 23.08 -26.68 -7.55
CA SER A 98 23.16 -26.74 -6.09
C SER A 98 22.75 -25.42 -5.41
N GLY A 99 23.16 -24.27 -5.95
CA GLY A 99 22.84 -22.96 -5.36
C GLY A 99 21.36 -22.63 -5.43
N ASN A 100 20.74 -22.88 -6.59
CA ASN A 100 19.32 -22.59 -6.82
C ASN A 100 18.40 -23.41 -5.89
N ARG A 101 18.75 -24.67 -5.58
CA ARG A 101 17.95 -25.48 -4.65
C ARG A 101 17.94 -24.90 -3.24
N HIS A 102 19.09 -24.43 -2.76
CA HIS A 102 19.18 -23.85 -1.42
C HIS A 102 18.44 -22.50 -1.33
N ALA A 103 18.53 -21.66 -2.37
CA ALA A 103 17.80 -20.40 -2.42
C ALA A 103 16.27 -20.59 -2.40
N ILE A 104 15.77 -21.60 -3.11
CA ILE A 104 14.36 -22.00 -3.08
C ILE A 104 13.96 -22.49 -1.69
N GLU A 105 14.80 -23.29 -1.03
CA GLU A 105 14.53 -23.74 0.34
C GLU A 105 14.49 -22.55 1.32
N MET A 106 15.44 -21.63 1.21
CA MET A 106 15.48 -20.39 2.00
C MET A 106 14.26 -19.50 1.75
N SER A 107 13.76 -19.42 0.51
CA SER A 107 12.56 -18.62 0.22
C SER A 107 11.29 -19.18 0.86
N TYR A 108 11.25 -20.46 1.22
CA TYR A 108 10.17 -21.03 2.03
C TYR A 108 10.32 -20.75 3.53
N GLN A 109 11.54 -20.51 4.00
CA GLN A 109 11.81 -20.23 5.42
C GLN A 109 11.53 -18.77 5.78
N ILE A 110 11.65 -17.84 4.82
CA ILE A 110 11.39 -16.43 5.08
C ILE A 110 9.90 -16.17 5.35
N THR A 111 9.62 -15.39 6.38
CA THR A 111 8.27 -15.01 6.79
C THR A 111 7.83 -13.70 6.15
N LEU A 112 6.51 -13.49 6.09
CA LEU A 112 5.95 -12.22 5.61
C LEU A 112 6.40 -11.07 6.51
N GLU A 113 6.44 -11.30 7.82
CA GLU A 113 6.89 -10.34 8.83
C GLU A 113 8.33 -9.89 8.58
N GLU A 114 9.24 -10.81 8.31
CA GLU A 114 10.63 -10.49 7.99
C GLU A 114 10.72 -9.65 6.72
N ILE A 115 10.01 -10.04 5.66
CA ILE A 115 9.95 -9.30 4.40
C ILE A 115 9.42 -7.88 4.60
N LEU A 116 8.32 -7.71 5.36
CA LEU A 116 7.72 -6.39 5.61
C LEU A 116 8.59 -5.49 6.50
N SER A 117 9.40 -6.08 7.38
CA SER A 117 10.26 -5.35 8.31
C SER A 117 11.52 -4.78 7.66
N GLN A 118 11.98 -5.42 6.58
CA GLN A 118 13.21 -5.06 5.87
C GLN A 118 12.91 -4.16 4.68
N LYS A 119 13.72 -3.12 4.46
CA LYS A 119 13.53 -2.16 3.36
C LYS A 119 13.44 -2.85 2.00
N LEU A 120 14.45 -3.66 1.67
CA LEU A 120 14.56 -4.30 0.37
C LEU A 120 13.47 -5.36 0.18
N GLY A 121 13.24 -6.21 1.19
CA GLY A 121 12.14 -7.18 1.19
C GLY A 121 10.78 -6.51 0.95
N PHE A 122 10.50 -5.43 1.67
CA PHE A 122 9.26 -4.66 1.55
C PHE A 122 9.10 -4.09 0.13
N GLU A 123 10.14 -3.47 -0.43
CA GLU A 123 10.13 -2.90 -1.79
C GLU A 123 9.87 -3.97 -2.86
N LEU A 124 10.52 -5.13 -2.74
CA LEU A 124 10.32 -6.26 -3.66
C LEU A 124 8.90 -6.82 -3.55
N PHE A 125 8.39 -6.98 -2.33
CA PHE A 125 7.03 -7.49 -2.12
C PHE A 125 5.97 -6.50 -2.62
N VAL A 126 6.12 -5.20 -2.36
CA VAL A 126 5.26 -4.16 -2.92
C VAL A 126 5.32 -4.18 -4.45
N SER A 127 6.51 -4.31 -5.05
CA SER A 127 6.63 -4.43 -6.50
C SER A 127 5.91 -5.67 -7.03
N HIS A 128 5.88 -6.77 -6.29
CA HIS A 128 5.13 -7.97 -6.64
C HIS A 128 3.61 -7.71 -6.60
N LEU A 129 3.09 -7.12 -5.51
CA LEU A 129 1.67 -6.80 -5.35
C LEU A 129 1.15 -5.82 -6.41
N VAL A 130 1.98 -4.88 -6.87
CA VAL A 130 1.63 -3.99 -7.98
C VAL A 130 1.33 -4.77 -9.26
N ARG A 131 2.10 -5.83 -9.53
CA ARG A 131 1.87 -6.70 -10.71
C ARG A 131 0.63 -7.55 -10.55
N GLU A 132 0.30 -7.94 -9.33
CA GLU A 132 -0.92 -8.69 -8.99
C GLU A 132 -2.17 -7.81 -8.82
N LEU A 133 -2.02 -6.48 -8.91
CA LEU A 133 -3.09 -5.51 -8.66
C LEU A 133 -3.74 -5.67 -7.26
N SER A 134 -2.94 -5.99 -6.25
CA SER A 134 -3.38 -6.24 -4.86
C SER A 134 -2.70 -5.34 -3.82
N LEU A 135 -2.22 -4.18 -4.28
CA LEU A 135 -1.43 -3.23 -3.48
C LEU A 135 -2.21 -2.61 -2.31
N GLU A 136 -3.53 -2.49 -2.42
CA GLU A 136 -4.42 -1.92 -1.41
C GLU A 136 -4.27 -2.56 -0.03
N ASN A 137 -4.00 -3.87 0.00
CA ASN A 137 -3.81 -4.64 1.22
C ASN A 137 -2.61 -4.11 2.04
N VAL A 138 -1.46 -3.93 1.38
CA VAL A 138 -0.26 -3.42 2.06
C VAL A 138 -0.37 -1.91 2.33
N LEU A 139 -1.02 -1.13 1.47
CA LEU A 139 -1.24 0.29 1.72
C LEU A 139 -2.08 0.51 2.98
N PHE A 140 -3.16 -0.25 3.17
CA PHE A 140 -3.95 -0.21 4.40
C PHE A 140 -3.09 -0.50 5.63
N LEU A 141 -2.27 -1.56 5.60
CA LEU A 141 -1.41 -1.93 6.73
C LEU A 141 -0.39 -0.83 7.05
N VAL A 142 0.28 -0.26 6.05
CA VAL A 142 1.26 0.83 6.23
C VAL A 142 0.58 2.04 6.88
N GLU A 143 -0.57 2.45 6.38
CA GLU A 143 -1.28 3.64 6.84
C GLU A 143 -1.89 3.46 8.21
N TYR A 144 -2.36 2.25 8.51
CA TYR A 144 -2.80 1.90 9.86
C TYR A 144 -1.62 1.89 10.84
N MET A 145 -0.44 1.38 10.45
CA MET A 145 0.75 1.46 11.30
C MET A 145 1.25 2.89 11.49
N GLN A 146 1.10 3.77 10.50
CA GLN A 146 1.37 5.21 10.65
C GLN A 146 0.44 5.84 11.70
N LEU A 147 -0.86 5.52 11.67
CA LEU A 147 -1.82 5.97 12.68
C LEU A 147 -1.39 5.51 14.09
N LYS A 148 -1.02 4.24 14.24
CA LYS A 148 -0.56 3.71 15.55
C LYS A 148 0.74 4.38 15.99
N HIS A 149 1.66 4.67 15.06
CA HIS A 149 2.87 5.43 15.35
C HIS A 149 2.55 6.85 15.83
N PHE A 150 1.59 7.52 15.19
CA PHE A 150 1.09 8.83 15.60
C PHE A 150 0.49 8.82 17.02
N ILE A 151 -0.34 7.83 17.35
CA ILE A 151 -0.90 7.66 18.72
C ILE A 151 0.21 7.56 19.77
N VAL A 152 1.26 6.79 19.49
CA VAL A 152 2.39 6.62 20.40
C VAL A 152 3.18 7.91 20.53
N ALA A 153 3.49 8.57 19.42
CA ALA A 153 4.29 9.80 19.38
C ALA A 153 3.66 10.95 20.17
N HIS A 154 2.33 11.07 20.15
CA HIS A 154 1.58 12.13 20.86
C HIS A 154 1.05 11.71 22.23
N GLN A 155 1.54 10.60 22.79
CA GLN A 155 1.13 10.11 24.11
C GLN A 155 -0.38 9.87 24.27
N LEU A 156 -1.10 9.70 23.15
CA LEU A 156 -2.52 9.33 23.17
C LEU A 156 -2.74 7.92 23.73
N HIS A 157 -1.66 7.16 23.86
CA HIS A 157 -1.66 5.86 24.52
C HIS A 157 -2.12 5.92 26.00
N THR A 158 -2.10 7.12 26.62
CA THR A 158 -2.63 7.31 27.99
C THR A 158 -4.16 7.13 28.08
N TYR A 159 -4.88 7.23 26.95
CA TYR A 159 -6.33 7.02 26.88
C TYR A 159 -6.74 5.60 26.47
N ILE A 160 -5.78 4.72 26.22
CA ILE A 160 -6.01 3.35 25.77
C ILE A 160 -5.25 2.38 26.69
N GLN A 161 -5.76 1.16 26.80
CA GLN A 161 -5.16 0.12 27.64
C GLN A 161 -4.01 -0.56 26.93
N ASP A 162 -4.17 -0.78 25.63
CA ASP A 162 -3.18 -1.43 24.77
C ASP A 162 -3.26 -0.84 23.36
N ILE A 163 -2.10 -0.66 22.74
CA ILE A 163 -1.99 -0.27 21.33
C ILE A 163 -2.45 -1.41 20.43
N GLY A 164 -2.41 -2.66 20.89
CA GLY A 164 -2.92 -3.84 20.20
C GLY A 164 -1.98 -4.38 19.12
N TYR A 165 -2.55 -4.99 18.09
CA TYR A 165 -1.84 -5.78 17.08
C TYR A 165 -0.91 -4.93 16.20
N ARG A 166 0.40 -5.21 16.20
CA ARG A 166 1.39 -4.48 15.40
C ARG A 166 1.90 -5.35 14.25
N VAL A 167 1.88 -4.79 13.05
CA VAL A 167 2.52 -5.38 11.87
C VAL A 167 3.93 -4.81 11.76
N PRO A 168 4.98 -5.64 11.62
CA PRO A 168 6.35 -5.17 11.54
C PRO A 168 6.64 -4.58 10.16
N ILE A 169 6.21 -3.34 9.94
CA ILE A 169 6.53 -2.56 8.73
C ILE A 169 7.87 -1.86 8.95
N TYR A 170 8.70 -1.82 7.90
CA TYR A 170 9.96 -1.06 7.87
C TYR A 170 9.81 0.35 8.48
N SER A 171 10.47 0.58 9.62
CA SER A 171 10.19 1.74 10.50
C SER A 171 10.45 3.09 9.84
N ASN A 172 11.51 3.21 9.04
CA ASN A 172 11.83 4.45 8.33
C ASN A 172 10.76 4.81 7.30
N LEU A 173 10.05 3.83 6.74
CA LEU A 173 8.92 4.09 5.86
C LEU A 173 7.81 4.83 6.62
N LEU A 174 7.45 4.36 7.82
CA LEU A 174 6.39 4.94 8.64
C LEU A 174 6.69 6.40 9.00
N GLN A 175 7.94 6.71 9.32
CA GLN A 175 8.36 8.07 9.68
C GLN A 175 8.41 9.00 8.47
N LYS A 176 9.01 8.57 7.35
CA LYS A 176 9.18 9.41 6.15
C LYS A 176 7.88 9.76 5.44
N SER A 177 6.86 8.92 5.60
CA SER A 177 5.58 9.07 4.92
C SER A 177 4.59 9.94 5.69
N LEU A 178 4.84 10.19 6.99
CA LEU A 178 4.11 11.17 7.79
C LEU A 178 4.66 12.57 7.54
N HIS A 179 3.77 13.57 7.56
CA HIS A 179 4.19 14.96 7.47
C HIS A 179 4.99 15.33 8.74
N PRO A 180 6.15 16.03 8.63
CA PRO A 180 6.96 16.39 9.79
C PRO A 180 6.17 17.15 10.87
N ASP A 181 5.20 17.98 10.48
CA ASP A 181 4.35 18.70 11.43
C ASP A 181 3.46 17.79 12.28
N LEU A 182 3.08 16.62 11.75
CA LEU A 182 2.35 15.61 12.50
C LEU A 182 3.25 14.86 13.49
N LEU A 183 4.56 15.04 13.44
CA LEU A 183 5.53 14.43 14.36
C LEU A 183 6.06 15.43 15.41
N GLN A 184 5.57 16.68 15.39
CA GLN A 184 5.98 17.68 16.36
C GLN A 184 5.43 17.34 17.75
N ALA A 185 6.32 17.20 18.74
CA ALA A 185 5.95 16.80 20.10
C ALA A 185 5.07 17.82 20.86
N ASN A 186 4.98 19.06 20.39
CA ASN A 186 4.29 20.16 21.07
C ASN A 186 2.80 20.31 20.67
N MET A 187 2.21 19.28 20.07
CA MET A 187 0.81 19.33 19.66
C MET A 187 -0.12 19.20 20.88
N PRO A 188 -1.13 20.07 21.03
CA PRO A 188 -2.15 19.88 22.06
C PRO A 188 -2.85 18.53 21.92
N VAL A 189 -3.07 17.84 23.04
CA VAL A 189 -3.67 16.49 23.05
C VAL A 189 -5.04 16.46 22.37
N SER A 190 -5.86 17.50 22.55
CA SER A 190 -7.15 17.64 21.88
C SER A 190 -7.02 17.69 20.36
N THR A 191 -6.04 18.43 19.84
CA THR A 191 -5.74 18.50 18.40
C THR A 191 -5.24 17.17 17.88
N ALA A 192 -4.32 16.50 18.60
CA ALA A 192 -3.82 15.19 18.22
C ALA A 192 -4.95 14.15 18.17
N LEU A 193 -5.87 14.17 19.12
CA LEU A 193 -7.03 13.27 19.15
C LEU A 193 -7.96 13.50 17.95
N LEU A 194 -8.24 14.77 17.60
CA LEU A 194 -9.03 15.10 16.41
C LEU A 194 -8.37 14.57 15.12
N ILE A 195 -7.07 14.78 14.96
CA ILE A 195 -6.31 14.25 13.81
C ILE A 195 -6.37 12.72 13.79
N CYS A 196 -6.23 12.07 14.95
CA CYS A 196 -6.35 10.61 15.05
C CYS A 196 -7.71 10.12 14.55
N PHE A 197 -8.80 10.76 14.96
CA PHE A 197 -10.15 10.42 14.48
C PHE A 197 -10.32 10.67 12.98
N ASP A 198 -9.72 11.73 12.45
CA ASP A 198 -9.72 11.98 11.01
C ASP A 198 -8.92 10.93 10.24
N MET A 199 -7.83 10.41 10.80
CA MET A 199 -7.09 9.28 10.22
C MET A 199 -7.94 8.00 10.20
N PHE A 200 -8.73 7.70 11.24
CA PHE A 200 -9.69 6.58 11.21
C PHE A 200 -10.78 6.76 10.16
N ARG A 201 -11.36 7.96 10.05
CA ARG A 201 -12.36 8.29 9.00
C ARG A 201 -11.77 8.15 7.61
N TYR A 202 -10.53 8.58 7.43
CA TYR A 202 -9.78 8.38 6.19
C TYR A 202 -9.64 6.90 5.86
N LEU A 203 -9.12 6.07 6.77
CA LEU A 203 -8.97 4.64 6.55
C LEU A 203 -10.30 3.96 6.23
N TYR A 204 -11.35 4.28 6.99
CA TYR A 204 -12.69 3.74 6.74
C TYR A 204 -13.20 4.08 5.35
N SER A 205 -13.18 5.36 4.97
CA SER A 205 -13.69 5.81 3.66
C SER A 205 -12.89 5.28 2.47
N HIS A 206 -11.58 5.07 2.63
CA HIS A 206 -10.69 4.68 1.54
C HIS A 206 -10.58 3.18 1.32
N TYR A 207 -10.76 2.39 2.39
CA TYR A 207 -10.49 0.95 2.37
C TYR A 207 -11.69 0.07 2.74
N ILE A 208 -12.70 0.60 3.43
CA ILE A 208 -13.73 -0.24 4.07
C ILE A 208 -15.14 0.11 3.62
N ALA A 209 -15.46 1.40 3.52
CA ALA A 209 -16.79 1.86 3.16
C ALA A 209 -17.22 1.34 1.78
N ASN A 210 -18.52 1.11 1.59
CA ASN A 210 -19.05 0.73 0.29
C ASN A 210 -18.69 1.78 -0.77
N GLY A 211 -18.09 1.36 -1.88
CA GLY A 211 -17.59 2.26 -2.91
C GLY A 211 -16.22 2.89 -2.61
N ALA A 212 -15.53 2.42 -1.56
CA ALA A 212 -14.13 2.72 -1.30
C ALA A 212 -13.27 2.47 -2.56
N VAL A 213 -12.35 3.39 -2.82
CA VAL A 213 -11.46 3.30 -4.00
C VAL A 213 -10.58 2.06 -3.91
N ALA A 214 -10.07 1.77 -2.72
CA ALA A 214 -9.19 0.65 -2.43
C ALA A 214 -9.89 -0.33 -1.48
N LEU A 215 -11.14 -0.71 -1.85
CA LEU A 215 -11.99 -1.58 -1.02
C LEU A 215 -11.27 -2.90 -0.72
N LEU A 216 -11.07 -3.16 0.56
CA LEU A 216 -10.43 -4.38 1.05
C LEU A 216 -11.40 -5.57 1.01
N ASN A 217 -10.84 -6.75 0.76
CA ASN A 217 -11.57 -8.00 0.86
C ASN A 217 -11.63 -8.49 2.32
N LEU A 218 -12.42 -7.80 3.14
CA LEU A 218 -12.65 -8.15 4.55
C LEU A 218 -13.85 -9.08 4.70
N ALA A 219 -13.82 -9.90 5.76
CA ALA A 219 -15.00 -10.63 6.19
C ALA A 219 -16.14 -9.64 6.56
N PHE A 220 -17.39 -10.01 6.27
CA PHE A 220 -18.56 -9.17 6.51
C PHE A 220 -18.69 -8.71 7.98
N GLU A 221 -18.37 -9.59 8.94
CA GLU A 221 -18.39 -9.27 10.36
C GLU A 221 -17.38 -8.16 10.72
N SER A 222 -16.19 -8.23 10.13
CA SER A 222 -15.10 -7.27 10.32
C SER A 222 -15.51 -5.89 9.81
N SER A 223 -16.00 -5.80 8.57
CA SER A 223 -16.47 -4.54 7.97
C SER A 223 -17.71 -3.96 8.66
N SER A 224 -18.65 -4.80 9.11
CA SER A 224 -19.84 -4.38 9.86
C SER A 224 -19.50 -3.83 11.24
N SER A 225 -18.58 -4.49 11.96
CA SER A 225 -18.13 -4.04 13.28
C SER A 225 -17.45 -2.67 13.19
N ILE A 226 -16.59 -2.48 12.19
CA ILE A 226 -15.94 -1.19 11.92
C ILE A 226 -16.98 -0.13 11.56
N SER A 227 -17.93 -0.44 10.67
CA SER A 227 -18.99 0.51 10.26
C SER A 227 -19.81 1.01 11.45
N ARG A 228 -20.13 0.13 12.39
CA ARG A 228 -20.83 0.47 13.64
C ARG A 228 -19.99 1.42 14.51
N GLN A 229 -18.71 1.11 14.72
CA GLN A 229 -17.80 1.98 15.50
C GLN A 229 -17.58 3.35 14.84
N MET A 230 -17.54 3.40 13.52
CA MET A 230 -17.43 4.65 12.77
C MET A 230 -18.71 5.51 12.86
N LEU A 231 -19.88 4.89 12.98
CA LEU A 231 -21.14 5.59 13.24
C LEU A 231 -21.15 6.20 14.65
N GLU A 232 -20.69 5.45 15.65
CA GLU A 232 -20.57 5.91 17.03
C GLU A 232 -19.58 7.10 17.12
N LEU A 233 -18.43 7.01 16.46
CA LEU A 233 -17.45 8.11 16.36
C LEU A 233 -18.04 9.39 15.76
N LYS A 234 -18.97 9.24 14.81
CA LYS A 234 -19.64 10.38 14.18
C LYS A 234 -20.62 11.06 15.13
N GLN A 235 -21.27 10.30 16.01
CA GLN A 235 -22.28 10.80 16.94
C GLN A 235 -21.64 11.40 18.20
N ASN A 236 -20.61 10.75 18.74
CA ASN A 236 -19.98 11.15 19.98
C ASN A 236 -18.44 10.94 19.93
N PRO A 237 -17.67 11.92 19.44
CA PRO A 237 -16.22 11.83 19.43
C PRO A 237 -15.66 12.00 20.86
N SER A 238 -15.46 10.89 21.57
CA SER A 238 -14.83 10.85 22.90
C SER A 238 -13.52 10.07 22.86
N SER A 239 -12.59 10.32 23.79
CA SER A 239 -11.35 9.56 23.89
C SER A 239 -11.57 8.06 24.17
N GLU A 240 -12.68 7.71 24.83
CA GLU A 240 -13.04 6.32 25.16
C GLU A 240 -13.27 5.46 23.91
N ILE A 241 -13.74 6.07 22.81
CA ILE A 241 -13.99 5.34 21.57
C ILE A 241 -12.70 4.90 20.87
N LEU A 242 -11.57 5.52 21.22
CA LEU A 242 -10.28 5.24 20.58
C LEU A 242 -9.86 3.78 20.75
N GLN A 243 -10.07 3.19 21.94
CA GLN A 243 -9.76 1.79 22.19
C GLN A 243 -10.63 0.86 21.34
N SER A 244 -11.93 1.15 21.24
CA SER A 244 -12.87 0.35 20.46
C SER A 244 -12.53 0.40 18.97
N LEU A 245 -12.17 1.58 18.45
CA LEU A 245 -11.69 1.76 17.07
C LEU A 245 -10.40 0.98 16.81
N LEU A 246 -9.41 1.06 17.70
CA LEU A 246 -8.18 0.28 17.57
C LEU A 246 -8.47 -1.22 17.50
N CYS A 247 -9.33 -1.73 18.39
CA CYS A 247 -9.67 -3.14 18.45
C CYS A 247 -10.29 -3.65 17.14
N VAL A 248 -11.25 -2.91 16.56
CA VAL A 248 -11.91 -3.33 15.31
C VAL A 248 -10.98 -3.21 14.10
N PHE A 249 -10.14 -2.17 14.03
CA PHE A 249 -9.15 -2.04 12.94
C PHE A 249 -7.99 -3.05 13.07
N ASP A 250 -7.63 -3.46 14.28
CA ASP A 250 -6.69 -4.56 14.52
C ASP A 250 -7.24 -5.90 14.02
N GLY A 251 -8.56 -6.10 14.12
CA GLY A 251 -9.26 -7.24 13.52
C GLY A 251 -9.05 -7.26 12.00
N ALA A 252 -9.37 -6.14 11.34
CA ALA A 252 -9.14 -6.00 9.90
C ALA A 252 -7.67 -6.16 9.50
N ALA A 253 -6.73 -5.58 10.25
CA ALA A 253 -5.30 -5.76 9.98
C ALA A 253 -4.86 -7.22 10.05
N ARG A 254 -5.38 -8.00 11.02
CA ARG A 254 -5.13 -9.45 11.09
C ARG A 254 -5.72 -10.19 9.90
N ASP A 255 -6.93 -9.83 9.48
CA ASP A 255 -7.57 -10.43 8.30
C ASP A 255 -6.74 -10.19 7.04
N ILE A 256 -6.24 -8.97 6.84
CA ILE A 256 -5.38 -8.62 5.70
C ILE A 256 -4.03 -9.33 5.75
N VAL A 257 -3.39 -9.42 6.92
CA VAL A 257 -2.14 -10.18 7.05
C VAL A 257 -2.34 -11.66 6.73
N ARG A 258 -3.45 -12.26 7.18
CA ARG A 258 -3.81 -13.65 6.83
C ARG A 258 -4.04 -13.82 5.33
N LEU A 259 -4.76 -12.89 4.70
CA LEU A 259 -5.00 -12.88 3.26
C LEU A 259 -3.69 -12.79 2.48
N LEU A 260 -2.83 -11.82 2.82
CA LEU A 260 -1.51 -11.67 2.19
C LEU A 260 -0.67 -12.93 2.36
N ARG A 261 -0.62 -13.50 3.57
CA ARG A 261 0.17 -14.71 3.85
C ARG A 261 -0.32 -15.92 3.05
N GLY A 262 -1.64 -16.12 2.98
CA GLY A 262 -2.25 -17.28 2.33
C GLY A 262 -2.23 -17.23 0.80
N ASP A 263 -2.08 -16.04 0.21
CA ASP A 263 -2.23 -15.85 -1.25
C ASP A 263 -1.00 -15.17 -1.89
N SER A 264 -0.92 -13.83 -1.84
CA SER A 264 0.15 -13.09 -2.53
C SER A 264 1.55 -13.39 -2.00
N PHE A 265 1.73 -13.62 -0.70
CA PHE A 265 3.04 -13.92 -0.13
C PHE A 265 3.55 -15.28 -0.58
N TYR A 266 2.68 -16.29 -0.60
CA TYR A 266 3.03 -17.61 -1.10
C TYR A 266 3.50 -17.54 -2.57
N ARG A 267 2.79 -16.79 -3.43
CA ARG A 267 3.22 -16.56 -4.82
C ARG A 267 4.52 -15.75 -4.90
N PHE A 268 4.72 -14.80 -4.01
CA PHE A 268 5.97 -14.06 -3.91
C PHE A 268 7.16 -14.96 -3.56
N GLN A 269 7.02 -15.90 -2.62
CA GLN A 269 8.09 -16.85 -2.25
C GLN A 269 8.55 -17.72 -3.43
N LEU A 270 7.66 -17.99 -4.38
CA LEU A 270 7.94 -18.73 -5.62
C LEU A 270 8.48 -17.83 -6.74
N SER A 271 8.46 -16.51 -6.58
CA SER A 271 8.90 -15.57 -7.59
C SER A 271 10.43 -15.55 -7.73
N LYS A 272 10.92 -15.22 -8.93
CA LYS A 272 12.36 -15.10 -9.20
C LYS A 272 12.99 -14.00 -8.36
N GLU A 273 12.24 -12.94 -8.11
CA GLU A 273 12.66 -11.81 -7.28
C GLU A 273 12.94 -12.23 -5.83
N CYS A 274 12.06 -13.04 -5.24
CA CYS A 274 12.25 -13.52 -3.87
C CYS A 274 13.39 -14.54 -3.77
N ILE A 275 13.50 -15.47 -4.73
CA ILE A 275 14.61 -16.43 -4.77
C ILE A 275 15.95 -15.70 -4.84
N LYS A 276 16.06 -14.71 -5.75
CA LYS A 276 17.26 -13.89 -5.87
C LYS A 276 17.58 -13.10 -4.61
N TYR A 277 16.56 -12.52 -3.98
CA TYR A 277 16.72 -11.84 -2.70
C TYR A 277 17.29 -12.78 -1.63
N CYS A 278 16.83 -14.04 -1.59
CA CYS A 278 17.36 -15.05 -0.68
C CYS A 278 18.80 -15.47 -1.03
N GLU A 279 19.18 -15.48 -2.32
CA GLU A 279 20.57 -15.71 -2.75
C GLU A 279 21.52 -14.60 -2.26
N GLU A 280 21.06 -13.34 -2.24
CA GLU A 280 21.85 -12.18 -1.82
C GLU A 280 22.01 -12.05 -0.29
N LEU A 281 21.20 -12.77 0.49
CA LEU A 281 21.31 -12.82 1.96
C LEU A 281 22.37 -13.82 2.45
N LEU A 282 22.86 -14.71 1.59
CA LEU A 282 23.89 -15.72 1.87
C LEU A 282 25.29 -15.19 1.63
#